data_AF-G7J6P2-F1
#
_entry.id   AF-G7J6P2-F1
#
_cell.length_a   1.000
_cell.length_b   1.000
_cell.length_c   1.000
_cell.angle_alpha   90.00
_cell.angle_beta   90.00
_cell.angle_gamma   90.00
#
_symmetry.space_group_name_H-M   'P 1'
#
loop_
_entity.id
_entity.type
_entity.pdbx_description
1 polymer ?
#
loop_
_entity_poly.entity_id
_entity_poly.type
_entity_poly.pdbx_seq_one_letter_code
_entity_poly.pdbx_strand_id
1 'polypeptide(L)'
;MEAQVHKVQEEEEVLFIQTQALKIDKEELSLKQQEKEDTTNNNNNNKDSPPPPPLYEVEAILGYEFKNKHLLEEAFTHSTYGAEDDLSYEQLEYLGDAVLGLLVAKEQFFSYPNLKPNFLTLLR
;
A
#
# COMPACT_ATOMS: atom_id res chain seq x y z
N MET A 1 -37.32 -13.59 27.64
CA MET A 1 -37.74 -13.29 26.25
C MET A 1 -36.80 -12.21 25.72
N GLU A 2 -35.49 -12.50 25.70
CA GLU A 2 -34.44 -11.48 25.47
C GLU A 2 -33.25 -12.08 24.67
N ALA A 3 -33.54 -12.96 23.70
CA ALA A 3 -32.51 -13.54 22.84
C ALA A 3 -32.75 -13.28 21.34
N GLN A 4 -33.65 -12.35 21.00
CA GLN A 4 -34.01 -12.06 19.61
C GLN A 4 -33.63 -10.65 19.13
N VAL A 5 -33.25 -9.73 20.03
CA VAL A 5 -32.98 -8.32 19.64
C VAL A 5 -31.55 -8.11 19.14
N HIS A 6 -30.58 -8.91 19.61
CA HIS A 6 -29.17 -8.65 19.29
C HIS A 6 -28.72 -9.15 17.91
N LYS A 7 -29.51 -9.98 17.23
CA LYS A 7 -29.15 -10.54 15.91
C LYS A 7 -29.62 -9.67 14.73
N VAL A 8 -30.51 -8.71 14.97
CA VAL A 8 -31.08 -7.84 13.92
C VAL A 8 -30.17 -6.65 13.60
N GLN A 9 -29.29 -6.24 14.52
CA GLN A 9 -28.40 -5.11 14.32
C GLN A 9 -27.14 -5.43 13.48
N GLU A 10 -26.65 -6.67 13.51
CA GLU A 10 -25.49 -7.05 12.68
C GLU A 10 -25.86 -7.19 11.19
N GLU A 11 -27.10 -7.58 10.87
CA GLU A 11 -27.54 -7.74 9.47
C GLU A 11 -27.76 -6.38 8.77
N GLU A 12 -28.11 -5.31 9.50
CA GLU A 12 -28.25 -3.96 8.93
C GLU A 12 -26.89 -3.29 8.64
N GLU A 13 -25.86 -3.54 9.47
CA GLU A 13 -24.51 -3.02 9.22
C GLU A 13 -23.85 -3.66 7.99
N VAL A 14 -24.03 -4.98 7.80
CA VAL A 14 -23.49 -5.69 6.63
C VAL A 14 -24.17 -5.21 5.34
N LEU A 15 -25.48 -4.95 5.37
CA LEU A 15 -26.22 -4.42 4.22
C LEU A 15 -25.81 -2.98 3.89
N PHE A 16 -25.48 -2.16 4.88
CA PHE A 16 -24.96 -0.81 4.68
C PHE A 16 -23.61 -0.82 3.98
N ILE A 17 -22.67 -1.66 4.43
CA ILE A 17 -21.33 -1.81 3.81
C ILE A 17 -21.45 -2.34 2.37
N GLN A 18 -22.32 -3.32 2.13
CA GLN A 18 -22.58 -3.84 0.78
C GLN A 18 -23.14 -2.78 -0.17
N THR A 19 -23.93 -1.83 0.36
CA THR A 19 -24.50 -0.71 -0.42
C THR A 19 -23.47 0.38 -0.73
N GLN A 20 -22.49 0.62 0.15
CA GLN A 20 -21.41 1.56 -0.11
C GLN A 20 -20.41 1.01 -1.14
N ALA A 21 -20.10 -0.30 -1.08
CA ALA A 21 -19.24 -0.94 -2.08
C ALA A 21 -19.81 -0.86 -3.51
N LEU A 22 -21.12 -1.04 -3.68
CA LEU A 22 -21.80 -0.91 -4.98
C LEU A 22 -21.91 0.53 -5.51
N LYS A 23 -21.71 1.56 -4.66
CA LYS A 23 -21.69 2.97 -5.08
C LYS A 23 -20.33 3.38 -5.64
N ILE A 24 -19.25 2.79 -5.13
CA ILE A 24 -17.87 3.11 -5.53
C ILE A 24 -17.64 2.70 -7.01
N ASP A 25 -18.21 1.58 -7.46
CA ASP A 25 -18.07 1.10 -8.84
C ASP A 25 -18.76 1.99 -9.90
N LYS A 26 -19.75 2.81 -9.52
CA LYS A 26 -20.50 3.66 -10.48
C LYS A 26 -19.88 5.03 -10.70
N GLU A 27 -19.11 5.54 -9.75
CA GLU A 27 -18.45 6.84 -9.91
C GLU A 27 -17.19 6.75 -10.79
N GLU A 28 -16.48 5.62 -10.76
CA GLU A 28 -15.30 5.38 -11.61
C GLU A 28 -15.60 5.28 -13.11
N LEU A 29 -16.85 4.95 -13.49
CA LEU A 29 -17.28 4.86 -14.90
C LEU A 29 -17.74 6.19 -15.51
N SER A 30 -17.83 7.27 -14.73
CA SER A 30 -18.24 8.60 -15.25
C SER A 30 -17.08 9.55 -15.55
N LEU A 31 -15.85 9.22 -15.15
CA LEU A 31 -14.67 10.11 -15.27
C LEU A 31 -13.80 9.91 -16.53
N LYS A 32 -14.27 9.15 -17.53
CA LYS A 32 -13.55 8.98 -18.82
C LYS A 32 -14.05 9.84 -19.98
N GLN A 33 -14.81 10.90 -19.72
CA GLN A 33 -15.23 11.85 -20.75
C GLN A 33 -14.96 13.29 -20.35
N GLN A 34 -13.68 13.69 -20.25
CA GLN A 34 -13.24 15.08 -20.50
C GLN A 34 -11.72 15.17 -20.52
N GLU A 35 -11.09 14.60 -21.55
CA GLU A 35 -9.89 15.20 -22.11
C GLU A 35 -10.33 16.22 -23.16
N LYS A 36 -10.24 17.50 -22.79
CA LYS A 36 -9.88 18.67 -23.62
C LYS A 36 -10.49 19.91 -22.99
N GLU A 37 -9.65 20.70 -22.33
CA GLU A 37 -9.70 22.16 -22.41
C GLU A 37 -8.40 22.73 -21.82
N ASP A 38 -7.62 23.36 -22.71
CA ASP A 38 -6.47 24.20 -22.38
C ASP A 38 -6.92 25.47 -21.62
N THR A 39 -5.94 26.09 -20.97
CA THR A 39 -5.87 27.50 -20.48
C THR A 39 -6.25 27.79 -19.01
N THR A 40 -5.17 27.94 -18.22
CA THR A 40 -4.86 29.04 -17.29
C THR A 40 -5.98 29.73 -16.50
N ASN A 41 -6.02 29.55 -15.16
CA ASN A 41 -6.06 30.69 -14.21
C ASN A 41 -5.84 30.33 -12.70
N ASN A 42 -4.70 30.81 -12.18
CA ASN A 42 -4.44 31.51 -10.90
C ASN A 42 -4.89 31.03 -9.50
N ASN A 43 -3.85 30.97 -8.63
CA ASN A 43 -3.73 31.47 -7.24
C ASN A 43 -4.36 30.61 -6.11
N ASN A 44 -3.69 30.20 -5.02
CA ASN A 44 -2.46 30.69 -4.37
C ASN A 44 -2.05 29.75 -3.21
N ASN A 45 -0.74 29.71 -2.91
CA ASN A 45 -0.08 29.47 -1.60
C ASN A 45 0.04 28.04 -1.04
N ASN A 46 1.12 27.35 -1.46
CA ASN A 46 2.25 26.92 -0.60
C ASN A 46 3.11 25.93 -1.41
N LYS A 47 4.00 26.47 -2.25
CA LYS A 47 4.98 25.69 -3.02
C LYS A 47 6.33 25.76 -2.32
N ASP A 48 6.55 24.88 -1.34
CA ASP A 48 7.90 24.56 -0.82
C ASP A 48 8.05 23.04 -0.58
N SER A 49 7.20 22.20 -1.18
CA SER A 49 7.54 20.78 -1.30
C SER A 49 8.36 20.58 -2.57
N PRO A 50 9.55 19.95 -2.49
CA PRO A 50 10.29 19.57 -3.68
C PRO A 50 9.40 18.71 -4.58
N PRO A 51 9.53 18.83 -5.92
CA PRO A 51 8.79 17.95 -6.83
C PRO A 51 9.07 16.50 -6.44
N PRO A 52 8.05 15.63 -6.43
CA PRO A 52 8.25 14.23 -6.07
C PRO A 52 9.37 13.66 -6.96
N PRO A 53 10.35 12.94 -6.38
CA PRO A 53 11.47 12.40 -7.14
C PRO A 53 10.93 11.54 -8.29
N PRO A 54 11.62 11.48 -9.43
CA PRO A 54 11.17 10.70 -10.58
C PRO A 54 11.21 9.20 -10.26
N LEU A 55 10.12 8.67 -9.70
CA LEU A 55 9.99 7.28 -9.28
C LEU A 55 10.12 6.29 -10.45
N TYR A 56 9.91 6.75 -11.68
CA TYR A 56 10.13 5.97 -12.90
C TYR A 56 11.57 5.45 -13.03
N GLU A 57 12.57 6.22 -12.59
CA GLU A 57 13.96 5.77 -12.63
C GLU A 57 14.19 4.58 -11.69
N VAL A 58 13.53 4.58 -10.54
CA VAL A 58 13.59 3.48 -9.57
C VAL A 58 12.97 2.22 -10.15
N GLU A 59 11.81 2.32 -10.78
CA GLU A 59 11.17 1.18 -11.46
C GLU A 59 12.04 0.61 -12.57
N ALA A 60 12.73 1.46 -13.33
CA ALA A 60 13.66 1.05 -14.37
C ALA A 60 14.88 0.31 -13.79
N ILE A 61 15.42 0.77 -12.65
CA ILE A 61 16.53 0.09 -11.94
C ILE A 61 16.09 -1.26 -11.39
N LEU A 62 14.88 -1.33 -10.81
CA LEU A 62 14.32 -2.56 -10.26
C LEU A 62 13.88 -3.55 -11.35
N GLY A 63 13.65 -3.08 -12.58
CA GLY A 63 13.03 -3.87 -13.63
C GLY A 63 11.61 -4.32 -13.27
N TYR A 64 10.92 -3.56 -12.41
CA TYR A 64 9.61 -3.89 -11.87
C TYR A 64 8.69 -2.68 -11.95
N GLU A 65 7.56 -2.85 -12.62
CA GLU A 65 6.51 -1.85 -12.71
C GLU A 65 5.48 -2.06 -11.58
N PHE A 66 5.38 -1.10 -10.67
CA PHE A 66 4.39 -1.11 -9.62
C PHE A 66 3.00 -0.86 -10.20
N LYS A 67 2.07 -1.77 -9.90
CA LYS A 67 0.64 -1.58 -10.21
C LYS A 67 0.05 -0.37 -9.50
N ASN A 68 0.47 -0.16 -8.25
CA ASN A 68 0.10 1.00 -7.45
C ASN A 68 1.37 1.80 -7.16
N LYS A 69 1.53 2.95 -7.81
CA LYS A 69 2.70 3.84 -7.63
C LYS A 69 2.78 4.43 -6.23
N HIS A 70 1.65 4.48 -5.52
CA HIS A 70 1.60 4.98 -4.16
C HIS A 70 2.42 4.13 -3.19
N LEU A 71 2.50 2.80 -3.40
CA LEU A 71 3.36 1.93 -2.60
C LEU A 71 4.84 2.28 -2.76
N LEU A 72 5.24 2.73 -3.95
CA LEU A 72 6.59 3.17 -4.22
C LEU A 72 6.85 4.56 -3.62
N GLU A 73 5.87 5.45 -3.64
CA GLU A 73 5.95 6.74 -2.93
C GLU A 73 6.10 6.55 -1.41
N GLU A 74 5.25 5.71 -0.82
CA GLU A 74 5.26 5.36 0.60
C GLU A 74 6.60 4.73 1.01
N ALA A 75 7.10 3.75 0.24
CA ALA A 75 8.36 3.08 0.50
C ALA A 75 9.59 4.02 0.49
N PHE A 76 9.50 5.17 -0.20
CA PHE A 76 10.57 6.16 -0.27
C PHE A 76 10.32 7.38 0.62
N THR A 77 9.22 7.40 1.39
CA THR A 77 8.88 8.51 2.27
C THR A 77 9.30 8.20 3.71
N HIS A 78 10.23 9.01 4.24
CA HIS A 78 10.67 8.90 5.63
C HIS A 78 9.60 9.47 6.59
N SER A 79 9.50 8.94 7.81
CA SER A 79 8.46 9.32 8.79
C SER A 79 8.48 10.80 9.18
N THR A 80 9.61 11.49 9.02
CA THR A 80 9.70 12.95 9.21
C THR A 80 9.02 13.77 8.11
N TYR A 81 8.73 13.16 6.96
CA TYR A 81 8.10 13.82 5.81
C TYR A 81 6.60 13.50 5.70
N GLY A 82 6.16 12.35 6.21
CA GLY A 82 4.79 11.82 6.09
C GLY A 82 3.82 12.16 7.23
N ALA A 83 4.10 13.16 8.06
CA ALA A 83 3.39 13.40 9.32
C ALA A 83 1.89 13.77 9.19
N GLU A 84 1.42 14.17 8.01
CA GLU A 84 0.04 14.61 7.78
C GLU A 84 -0.88 13.46 7.30
N ASP A 85 -0.34 12.41 6.67
CA ASP A 85 -1.12 11.38 5.97
C ASP A 85 -0.73 9.92 6.34
N ASP A 86 0.08 9.71 7.39
CA ASP A 86 0.67 8.41 7.75
C ASP A 86 1.47 7.74 6.61
N LEU A 87 1.84 8.52 5.59
CA LEU A 87 2.59 8.07 4.42
C LEU A 87 4.07 7.94 4.78
N SER A 88 4.43 6.80 5.37
CA SER A 88 5.83 6.49 5.67
C SER A 88 6.13 5.04 5.39
N TYR A 89 7.40 4.74 5.11
CA TYR A 89 7.82 3.38 4.83
C TYR A 89 7.67 2.42 6.02
N GLU A 90 7.40 2.89 7.25
CA GLU A 90 7.52 2.09 8.47
C GLU A 90 6.64 0.83 8.46
N GLN A 91 5.41 0.91 7.93
CA GLN A 91 4.53 -0.26 7.80
C GLN A 91 5.04 -1.24 6.73
N LEU A 92 5.53 -0.72 5.60
CA LEU A 92 6.11 -1.51 4.52
C LEU A 92 7.42 -2.17 4.96
N GLU A 93 8.23 -1.51 5.80
CA GLU A 93 9.43 -2.05 6.41
C GLU A 93 9.08 -3.22 7.34
N TYR A 94 8.11 -3.03 8.23
CA TYR A 94 7.65 -4.08 9.14
C TYR A 94 7.22 -5.34 8.37
N LEU A 95 6.42 -5.17 7.31
CA LEU A 95 6.01 -6.28 6.45
C LEU A 95 7.20 -6.87 5.66
N GLY A 96 8.05 -6.01 5.13
CA GLY A 96 9.20 -6.36 4.31
C GLY A 96 10.21 -7.22 5.07
N ASP A 97 10.48 -6.92 6.34
CA ASP A 97 11.39 -7.70 7.19
C ASP A 97 10.87 -9.14 7.38
N ALA A 98 9.58 -9.30 7.68
CA ALA A 98 8.97 -10.61 7.83
C ALA A 98 9.01 -11.43 6.53
N VAL A 99 8.71 -10.80 5.39
CA VAL A 99 8.74 -11.45 4.07
C VAL A 99 10.16 -11.85 3.69
N LEU A 100 11.13 -10.95 3.85
CA LEU A 100 12.53 -11.22 3.52
C LEU A 100 13.11 -12.32 4.42
N GLY A 101 12.81 -12.27 5.73
CA GLY A 101 13.21 -13.30 6.68
C GLY A 101 12.67 -14.69 6.30
N LEU A 102 11.41 -14.76 5.86
CA LEU A 102 10.81 -16.01 5.37
C LEU A 102 11.52 -16.52 4.11
N LEU A 103 11.76 -15.65 3.12
CA LEU A 103 12.42 -16.04 1.87
C LEU A 103 13.83 -16.57 2.13
N VAL A 104 14.62 -15.85 2.93
CA VAL A 104 15.98 -16.26 3.28
C VAL A 104 15.97 -17.59 4.04
N ALA A 105 15.10 -17.73 5.05
CA ALA A 105 14.99 -18.97 5.81
C ALA A 105 14.56 -20.16 4.92
N LYS A 106 13.62 -19.93 4.00
CA LYS A 106 13.16 -20.93 3.03
C LYS A 106 14.32 -21.38 2.12
N GLU A 107 15.05 -20.43 1.52
CA GLU A 107 16.17 -20.74 0.64
C GLU A 107 17.28 -21.50 1.38
N GLN A 108 17.62 -21.09 2.61
CA GLN A 108 18.61 -21.78 3.43
C GLN A 108 18.17 -23.21 3.78
N PHE A 109 16.90 -23.40 4.15
CA PHE A 109 16.37 -24.72 4.52
C PHE A 109 16.47 -25.72 3.36
N PHE A 110 16.12 -25.30 2.13
CA PHE A 110 16.18 -26.16 0.96
C PHE A 110 17.60 -26.33 0.39
N SER A 111 18.44 -25.30 0.48
CA SER A 111 19.82 -25.37 -0.02
C SER A 111 20.74 -26.19 0.88
N TYR A 112 20.44 -26.29 2.19
CA TYR A 112 21.28 -26.95 3.17
C TYR A 112 20.53 -28.03 3.99
N PRO A 113 20.01 -29.10 3.36
CA PRO A 113 19.15 -30.08 4.02
C PRO A 113 19.84 -30.89 5.13
N ASN A 114 21.17 -30.97 5.12
CA ASN A 114 21.97 -31.72 6.10
C ASN A 114 22.60 -30.83 7.18
N LEU A 115 22.39 -29.51 7.10
CA LEU A 115 22.97 -28.57 8.04
C LEU A 115 22.17 -28.58 9.34
N LYS A 116 22.87 -28.65 10.49
CA LYS A 116 22.20 -28.68 11.78
C LYS A 116 21.48 -27.34 12.04
N PRO A 117 20.36 -27.35 12.78
CA PRO A 117 19.58 -26.14 13.07
C PRO A 117 20.42 -24.96 13.58
N ASN A 118 21.38 -25.22 14.47
CA ASN A 118 22.23 -24.18 15.05
C ASN A 118 23.09 -23.43 14.02
N PHE A 119 23.46 -24.08 12.91
CA PHE A 119 24.23 -23.44 11.84
C PHE A 119 23.35 -22.73 10.82
N LEU A 120 22.08 -23.14 10.66
CA LEU A 120 21.13 -22.40 9.81
C LEU A 120 20.87 -21.00 10.36
N THR A 121 20.81 -20.83 11.68
CA THR A 121 20.67 -19.51 12.31
C THR A 121 21.86 -18.59 12.06
N LEU A 122 23.07 -19.12 11.86
CA LEU A 122 24.28 -18.32 11.59
C LEU A 122 24.37 -17.82 10.14
N LEU A 123 23.56 -18.38 9.24
CA LEU A 123 23.52 -17.96 7.84
C LEU A 123 22.58 -16.77 7.62
N ARG A 124 21.71 -16.48 8.60
CA ARG A 124 20.83 -15.33 8.63
C ARG A 124 21.56 -14.13 9.20
#